data_AF-A0A958YJH6-F1
#
_entry.id   AF-A0A958YJH6-F1
#
_cell.length_a   1.000
_cell.length_b   1.000
_cell.length_c   1.000
_cell.angle_alpha   90.00
_cell.angle_beta   90.00
_cell.angle_gamma   90.00
#
_symmetry.space_group_name_H-M   'P 1'
#
loop_
_entity.id
_entity.type
_entity.pdbx_description
1 polymer ?
#
loop_
_entity_poly.entity_id
_entity_poly.type
_entity_poly.pdbx_seq_one_letter_code
_entity_poly.pdbx_strand_id
1 'polypeptide(L)' 'LQKIPEVLECHYTTGNWSIFIKILCKDNEHLMQLLNRDIQSITGVSRTETFISLAQQIDRQIKI' A
#
# COMPACT_ATOMS: atom_id res chain seq x y z
N LEU A 1 -6.40 -6.39 5.10
CA LEU A 1 -5.87 -5.95 3.78
C LEU A 1 -6.80 -6.33 2.63
N GLN A 2 -7.13 -7.59 2.38
CA GLN A 2 -8.04 -7.99 1.28
C GLN A 2 -9.42 -7.29 1.26
N LYS A 3 -9.90 -6.81 2.41
CA LYS A 3 -11.17 -6.08 2.54
C LYS A 3 -11.06 -4.58 2.24
N ILE A 4 -9.86 -4.06 2.01
CA ILE A 4 -9.61 -2.64 1.75
C ILE A 4 -9.49 -2.46 0.22
N PRO A 5 -10.45 -1.81 -0.43
CA PRO A 5 -10.54 -1.76 -1.90
C PRO A 5 -9.39 -0.96 -2.55
N GLU A 6 -8.75 -0.06 -1.81
CA GLU A 6 -7.60 0.71 -2.27
C GLU A 6 -6.34 -0.15 -2.46
N VAL A 7 -6.28 -1.34 -1.84
CA VAL A 7 -5.13 -2.26 -1.93
C VAL A 7 -5.19 -3.02 -3.26
N LEU A 8 -4.33 -2.64 -4.20
CA LEU A 8 -4.22 -3.26 -5.53
C LEU A 8 -3.33 -4.50 -5.52
N GLU A 9 -2.28 -4.48 -4.72
CA GLU A 9 -1.31 -5.57 -4.63
C GLU A 9 -0.87 -5.77 -3.18
N CYS A 10 -0.58 -7.03 -2.81
CA CYS A 10 -0.09 -7.38 -1.48
C CYS A 10 0.89 -8.53 -1.57
N HIS A 11 2.08 -8.34 -1.02
CA HIS A 11 3.22 -9.24 -1.12
C HIS A 11 3.77 -9.54 0.26
N TYR A 12 4.05 -10.81 0.54
CA TYR A 12 4.84 -11.21 1.70
C TYR A 12 6.32 -11.21 1.30
N THR A 13 7.17 -10.51 2.05
CA THR A 13 8.57 -10.29 1.64
C THR A 13 9.57 -10.74 2.71
N THR A 14 10.80 -11.03 2.28
CA THR A 14 11.92 -11.41 3.18
C THR A 14 12.71 -10.20 3.70
N GLY A 15 12.28 -8.97 3.38
CA GLY A 15 12.97 -7.73 3.76
C GLY A 15 12.60 -7.23 5.16
N ASN A 16 12.89 -5.95 5.41
CA ASN A 16 12.60 -5.29 6.69
C ASN A 16 11.09 -5.23 7.04
N TRP A 17 10.23 -5.43 6.05
CA TRP A 17 8.78 -5.41 6.18
C TRP A 17 8.19 -6.75 5.76
N SER A 18 7.45 -7.41 6.66
CA SER A 18 6.81 -8.69 6.35
C SER A 18 5.81 -8.57 5.21
N ILE A 19 5.15 -7.42 5.09
CA ILE A 19 4.12 -7.16 4.09
C ILE A 19 4.45 -5.88 3.32
N PHE A 20 4.43 -5.96 1.99
CA PHE A 20 4.54 -4.82 1.09
C PHE A 20 3.28 -4.73 0.24
N ILE A 21 2.64 -3.56 0.23
CA ILE A 21 1.37 -3.34 -0.49
C ILE A 21 1.48 -2.16 -1.44
N LYS A 22 0.77 -2.26 -2.56
CA LYS A 22 0.52 -1.12 -3.45
C LYS A 22 -0.92 -0.68 -3.26
N ILE A 23 -1.10 0.60 -2.95
CA ILE A 23 -2.42 1.22 -2.78
C ILE A 23 -2.64 2.32 -3.81
N LEU A 24 -3.89 2.54 -4.20
CA LEU A 24 -4.31 3.67 -5.02
C LEU A 24 -5.25 4.57 -4.22
N CYS A 25 -4.87 5.83 -4.07
CA CYS A 25 -5.64 6.83 -3.34
C CYS A 25 -6.09 7.95 -4.28
N LYS A 26 -7.10 8.72 -3.86
CA LYS A 26 -7.64 9.84 -4.65
C LYS A 26 -6.74 11.06 -4.53
N ASP A 27 -6.25 11.32 -3.32
CA ASP A 27 -5.39 12.43 -2.96
C ASP A 27 -4.66 12.12 -1.63
N ASN A 28 -3.90 13.09 -1.14
CA ASN A 28 -3.15 12.96 0.12
C ASN A 28 -4.04 12.86 1.36
N GLU A 29 -5.21 13.54 1.38
CA GLU A 29 -6.11 13.46 2.53
C GLU A 29 -6.70 12.04 2.63
N HIS A 30 -7.15 11.49 1.50
CA HIS A 30 -7.61 10.12 1.42
C HIS A 30 -6.52 9.12 1.85
N LEU A 31 -5.28 9.32 1.40
CA LEU A 31 -4.14 8.50 1.84
C LEU A 31 -3.96 8.54 3.36
N MET A 32 -3.97 9.72 3.96
CA MET A 32 -3.80 9.86 5.41
C MET A 32 -4.96 9.22 6.19
N GLN A 33 -6.19 9.32 5.68
CA GLN A 33 -7.34 8.64 6.27
C GLN A 33 -7.18 7.11 6.21
N LEU A 34 -6.82 6.56 5.04
CA LEU A 34 -6.60 5.12 4.84
C LEU A 34 -5.50 4.58 5.76
N LEU A 35 -4.36 5.29 5.85
CA LEU A 35 -3.24 4.89 6.69
C LEU A 35 -3.62 4.87 8.18
N ASN A 36 -4.28 5.93 8.66
CA ASN A 36 -4.56 6.08 10.09
C ASN A 36 -5.79 5.29 10.56
N ARG A 37 -6.81 5.14 9.71
CA ARG A 37 -8.09 4.51 10.09
C ARG A 37 -8.16 3.06 9.70
N ASP A 38 -7.69 2.71 8.51
CA ASP A 38 -7.88 1.36 7.98
C ASP A 38 -6.64 0.49 8.16
N ILE A 39 -5.43 1.03 7.94
CA ILE A 39 -4.19 0.25 8.04
C ILE A 39 -3.71 0.15 9.49
N GLN A 40 -3.56 1.27 10.20
CA GLN A 40 -3.07 1.28 11.59
C GLN A 40 -4.03 0.62 12.58
N SER A 41 -5.32 0.53 12.27
CA SER A 41 -6.30 -0.15 13.13
C SER A 41 -6.21 -1.68 13.05
N ILE A 42 -5.49 -2.24 12.07
CA ILE A 42 -5.33 -3.68 11.92
C ILE A 42 -4.46 -4.20 13.07
N THR A 43 -5.03 -5.11 13.86
CA THR A 43 -4.30 -5.79 14.93
C THR A 43 -3.03 -6.47 14.40
N GLY A 44 -1.88 -6.15 15.01
CA GLY A 44 -0.57 -6.67 14.62
C GLY A 44 0.23 -5.74 13.71
N VAL A 45 -0.36 -4.66 13.20
CA VAL A 45 0.40 -3.59 12.53
C VAL A 45 1.08 -2.73 13.60
N SER A 46 2.40 -2.86 13.72
CA SER A 46 3.19 -2.10 14.70
C SER A 46 3.86 -0.86 14.11
N ARG A 47 4.23 -0.91 12.83
CA ARG A 47 4.89 0.17 12.11
C ARG A 47 4.56 0.10 10.63
N THR A 48 4.44 1.26 10.01
CA THR A 48 4.27 1.43 8.58
C THR A 48 5.34 2.36 8.04
N GLU A 49 5.81 2.10 6.82
CA GLU A 49 6.60 3.02 6.01
C GLU A 49 5.87 3.22 4.68
N THR A 50 5.72 4.46 4.23
CA THR A 50 4.93 4.80 3.05
C THR A 50 5.79 5.55 2.06
N PHE A 51 5.76 5.09 0.80
CA PHE A 51 6.42 5.74 -0.32
C PHE A 51 5.34 6.32 -1.25
N ILE A 52 5.33 7.64 -1.42
CA ILE A 52 4.41 8.31 -2.34
C ILE A 52 5.02 8.32 -3.73
N SER A 53 4.33 7.70 -4.69
CA SER A 53 4.73 7.76 -6.10
C SER A 53 4.45 9.15 -6.67
N LEU A 54 5.50 9.86 -7.06
CA LEU A 54 5.38 11.20 -7.68
C LEU A 54 5.19 11.13 -9.19
N ALA A 55 5.79 10.12 -9.84
CA ALA A 55 5.67 9.87 -11.27
C ALA A 55 5.96 8.40 -11.58
N GLN A 56 5.15 7.78 -12.44
CA GLN A 56 5.40 6.43 -12.95
C GLN A 56 6.00 6.53 -14.36
N GLN A 57 7.32 6.37 -14.48
CA GLN A 57 8.02 6.47 -15.77
C GLN A 57 7.86 5.22 -16.65
N ILE A 58 7.59 4.06 -16.05
CA ILE A 58 7.42 2.80 -16.75
C ILE A 58 6.08 2.21 -16.34
N ASP A 59 5.18 2.03 -17.30
CA ASP A 59 3.92 1.32 -17.12
C ASP A 59 3.76 0.32 -18.27
N ARG A 60 3.97 -0.97 -17.98
CA ARG A 60 3.86 -2.03 -18.99
C ARG A 60 3.55 -3.38 -18.34
N GLN A 61 2.65 -4.13 -18.95
CA GLN A 61 2.42 -5.54 -18.63
C GLN A 61 3.51 -6.40 -19.28
N ILE A 62 4.02 -7.41 -18.56
CA ILE A 62 4.88 -8.43 -19.19
C ILE A 62 4.06 -9.21 -20.22
N LYS A 63 4.64 -9.42 -21.40
CA LYS A 63 4.09 -10.38 -22.38
C LYS A 63 4.67 -11.74 -22.03
N ILE A 64 3.78 -12.68 -21.70
CA ILE A 64 4.13 -14.09 -21.47
C ILE A 64 3.95 -14.82 -22.79
#